data_AF-A0A0Q5DL97-F1
#
_entry.id   AF-A0A0Q5DL97-F1
#
_cell.length_a   1.000
_cell.length_b   1.000
_cell.length_c   1.000
_cell.angle_alpha   90.00
_cell.angle_beta   90.00
_cell.angle_gamma   90.00
#
_symmetry.space_group_name_H-M   'P 1'
#
loop_
_entity.id
_entity.type
_entity.pdbx_description
1 polymer ?
#
loop_
_entity_poly.entity_id
_entity_poly.type
_entity_poly.pdbx_seq_one_letter_code
_entity_poly.pdbx_strand_id
1 'polypeptide(L)'
;MIYDLSREERRHRAIANEKPAPVLRPQRCACGKAAPAKQLVQHQHCVACLFAARVATLQDDDLDVLHHMLGATGHHPQSRWGFRNEYLANRRDLLALERLVAGGFVRAGTMLLDLRYFHATRDGCKLAGLSAVAARHALELLHEH
;
A
#
# COMPACT_ATOMS: atom_id res chain seq x y z
N MET A 1 -6.23 8.38 63.37
CA MET A 1 -5.43 9.58 63.02
C MET A 1 -5.05 9.48 61.55
N ILE A 2 -5.68 10.29 60.70
CA ILE A 2 -5.33 10.36 59.28
C ILE A 2 -4.25 11.43 59.18
N TYR A 3 -3.01 11.03 58.93
CA TYR A 3 -1.91 11.97 58.71
C TYR A 3 -2.11 12.63 57.34
N ASP A 4 -2.39 13.93 57.36
CA ASP A 4 -2.45 14.73 56.15
C ASP A 4 -1.02 15.05 55.69
N LEU A 5 -0.62 14.46 54.57
CA LEU A 5 0.73 14.65 54.03
C LEU A 5 0.94 16.11 53.64
N SER A 6 2.13 16.62 53.94
CA SER A 6 2.53 17.96 53.53
C SER A 6 2.52 18.08 52.00
N ARG A 7 2.47 19.32 51.49
CA ARG A 7 2.49 19.58 50.05
C ARG A 7 3.75 19.02 49.39
N GLU A 8 4.87 19.04 50.10
CA GLU A 8 6.15 18.53 49.61
C GLU A 8 6.18 17.00 49.59
N GLU A 9 5.65 16.36 50.64
CA GLU A 9 5.52 14.90 50.69
C GLU A 9 4.61 14.37 49.57
N ARG A 10 3.51 15.09 49.28
CA ARG A 10 2.63 14.77 48.14
C ARG A 10 3.36 14.92 46.79
N ARG A 11 4.20 15.93 46.62
CA ARG A 11 5.01 16.12 45.40
C ARG A 11 6.05 15.02 45.23
N HIS A 12 6.80 14.69 46.27
CA HIS A 12 7.78 13.60 46.21
C HIS A 12 7.11 12.26 45.91
N ARG A 13 5.94 11.99 46.48
CA ARG A 13 5.18 10.77 46.21
C ARG A 13 4.61 10.73 44.78
N ALA A 14 4.20 11.87 44.23
CA ALA A 14 3.73 11.97 42.85
C ALA A 14 4.86 11.66 41.84
N ILE A 15 6.06 12.20 42.09
CA ILE A 15 7.26 11.90 41.28
C ILE A 15 7.66 10.43 41.43
N ALA A 16 7.67 9.89 42.65
CA ALA A 16 8.01 8.49 42.89
C ALA A 16 7.00 7.50 42.27
N ASN A 17 5.73 7.91 42.13
CA ASN A 17 4.68 7.11 41.50
C ASN A 17 4.56 7.35 39.99
N GLU A 18 5.38 8.24 39.41
CA GLU A 18 5.36 8.53 38.00
C GLU A 18 5.84 7.28 37.24
N LYS A 19 4.91 6.59 36.58
CA LYS A 19 5.27 5.40 35.79
C LYS A 19 6.11 5.86 34.60
N PRO A 20 7.24 5.18 34.31
CA PRO A 20 8.02 5.50 33.13
C PRO A 20 7.12 5.42 31.89
N ALA A 21 7.29 6.36 30.97
CA ALA A 21 6.57 6.36 29.72
C ALA A 21 6.72 4.99 29.03
N PRO A 22 5.66 4.43 28.44
CA PRO A 22 5.75 3.15 27.77
C PRO A 22 6.79 3.21 26.64
N VAL A 23 7.84 2.40 26.77
CA VAL A 23 8.90 2.30 25.76
C VAL A 23 8.40 1.42 24.61
N LEU A 24 8.30 2.00 23.42
CA LEU A 24 7.98 1.25 22.20
C LEU A 24 9.11 0.27 21.90
N ARG A 25 8.86 -1.03 22.10
CA ARG A 25 9.81 -2.07 21.70
C ARG A 25 9.74 -2.27 20.19
N PRO A 26 10.87 -2.15 19.46
CA PRO A 26 10.88 -2.39 18.03
C PRO A 26 10.61 -3.87 17.76
N GLN A 27 9.48 -4.19 17.14
CA GLN A 27 9.21 -5.54 16.66
C GLN A 27 9.74 -5.72 15.24
N ARG A 28 10.24 -6.93 14.96
CA ARG A 28 10.82 -7.29 13.67
C ARG A 28 10.00 -8.39 13.01
N CYS A 29 9.83 -8.26 11.70
CA CYS A 29 9.29 -9.30 10.84
C CYS A 29 10.31 -10.44 10.67
N ALA A 30 9.86 -11.61 10.21
CA ALA A 30 10.72 -12.73 9.79
C ALA A 30 11.83 -12.32 8.79
N CYS A 31 11.60 -11.30 7.95
CA CYS A 31 12.62 -10.77 7.04
C CYS A 31 13.64 -9.83 7.70
N GLY A 32 13.61 -9.68 9.03
CA GLY A 32 14.51 -8.82 9.81
C GLY A 32 14.14 -7.33 9.82
N LYS A 33 13.22 -6.88 8.96
CA LYS A 33 12.77 -5.48 8.91
C LYS A 33 11.88 -5.12 10.10
N ALA A 34 12.03 -3.89 10.60
CA ALA A 34 11.14 -3.36 11.62
C ALA A 34 9.71 -3.22 11.07
N ALA A 35 8.72 -3.53 11.90
CA ALA A 35 7.31 -3.35 11.55
C ALA A 35 6.49 -2.95 12.79
N PRO A 36 5.37 -2.25 12.62
CA PRO A 36 4.48 -1.92 13.72
C PRO A 36 4.00 -3.20 14.43
N ALA A 37 3.93 -3.18 15.76
CA ALA A 37 3.50 -4.35 16.52
C ALA A 37 2.10 -4.84 16.10
N LYS A 38 1.17 -3.91 15.88
CA LYS A 38 -0.17 -4.20 15.37
C LYS A 38 -0.15 -4.95 14.03
N GLN A 39 0.76 -4.56 13.12
CA GLN A 39 0.92 -5.20 11.81
C GLN A 39 1.34 -6.66 11.96
N LEU A 40 2.32 -6.94 12.83
CA LEU A 40 2.83 -8.29 13.04
C LEU A 40 1.84 -9.18 13.79
N VAL A 41 1.09 -8.64 14.75
CA VAL A 41 0.01 -9.38 15.42
C VAL A 41 -1.09 -9.76 14.43
N GLN A 42 -1.48 -8.84 13.54
CA GLN A 42 -2.58 -9.07 12.60
C GLN A 42 -2.20 -9.96 11.41
N HIS A 43 -0.99 -9.78 10.85
CA HIS A 43 -0.61 -10.41 9.58
C HIS A 43 0.63 -11.30 9.65
N GLN A 44 1.30 -11.37 10.80
CA GLN A 44 2.56 -12.10 11.02
C GLN A 44 3.74 -11.62 10.14
N HIS A 45 3.51 -10.65 9.25
CA HIS A 45 4.44 -10.18 8.24
C HIS A 45 4.40 -8.66 8.13
N CYS A 46 5.53 -8.04 7.81
CA CYS A 46 5.58 -6.63 7.48
C CYS A 46 4.90 -6.34 6.15
N VAL A 47 4.51 -5.07 5.93
CA VAL A 47 3.85 -4.61 4.70
C VAL A 47 4.68 -4.95 3.46
N ALA A 48 6.01 -4.87 3.53
CA ALA A 48 6.89 -5.21 2.42
C ALA A 48 6.83 -6.70 2.06
N CYS A 49 6.78 -7.60 3.06
CA CYS A 49 6.63 -9.04 2.83
C CYS A 49 5.25 -9.38 2.25
N LEU A 50 4.18 -8.76 2.76
CA LEU A 50 2.84 -8.94 2.21
C LEU A 50 2.75 -8.44 0.76
N PHE A 51 3.39 -7.31 0.46
CA PHE A 51 3.48 -6.80 -0.90
C PHE A 51 4.23 -7.79 -1.80
N ALA A 52 5.41 -8.25 -1.38
CA ALA A 52 6.21 -9.21 -2.14
C ALA A 52 5.46 -10.54 -2.36
N ALA A 53 4.70 -11.02 -1.38
CA ALA A 53 3.89 -12.23 -1.51
C ALA A 53 2.80 -12.07 -2.58
N ARG A 54 2.15 -10.90 -2.68
CA ARG A 54 1.19 -10.61 -3.76
C ARG A 54 1.87 -10.48 -5.12
N VAL A 55 3.06 -9.89 -5.19
CA VAL A 55 3.83 -9.81 -6.43
C VAL A 55 4.24 -11.21 -6.91
N ALA A 56 4.57 -12.12 -5.99
CA ALA A 56 4.97 -13.49 -6.32
C ALA A 56 3.85 -14.34 -6.95
N THR A 57 2.59 -13.89 -6.95
CA THR A 57 1.49 -14.57 -7.64
C THR A 57 1.34 -14.15 -9.10
N LEU A 58 2.12 -13.16 -9.55
CA LEU A 58 2.07 -12.63 -10.91
C LEU A 58 3.03 -13.38 -11.84
N GLN A 59 2.72 -13.33 -13.14
CA GLN A 59 3.60 -13.76 -14.22
C GLN A 59 4.32 -12.54 -14.81
N ASP A 60 5.46 -12.76 -15.47
CA ASP A 60 6.28 -11.67 -16.03
C ASP A 60 5.47 -10.80 -17.01
N ASP A 61 4.66 -11.43 -17.86
CA ASP A 61 3.79 -10.75 -18.84
C ASP A 61 2.70 -9.88 -18.18
N ASP A 62 2.35 -10.12 -16.91
CA ASP A 62 1.34 -9.31 -16.20
C ASP A 62 1.85 -7.89 -15.97
N LEU A 63 3.16 -7.73 -15.77
CA LEU A 63 3.77 -6.41 -15.59
C LEU A 63 3.77 -5.60 -16.89
N ASP A 64 3.88 -6.25 -18.04
CA ASP A 64 3.79 -5.57 -19.34
C ASP A 64 2.40 -4.99 -19.57
N VAL A 65 1.35 -5.74 -19.22
CA VAL A 65 -0.04 -5.23 -19.27
C VAL A 65 -0.23 -4.06 -18.31
N LEU A 66 0.32 -4.15 -17.10
CA LEU A 66 0.25 -3.06 -16.11
C LEU A 66 1.02 -1.80 -16.58
N HIS A 67 2.23 -1.96 -17.13
CA HIS A 67 3.00 -0.87 -17.69
C HIS A 67 2.28 -0.24 -18.87
N HIS A 68 1.69 -1.06 -19.74
CA HIS A 68 0.88 -0.58 -20.83
C HIS A 68 -0.32 0.21 -20.29
N MET A 69 -1.12 -0.34 -19.37
CA MET A 69 -2.25 0.35 -18.74
C MET A 69 -1.89 1.75 -18.22
N LEU A 70 -0.71 1.91 -17.59
CA LEU A 70 -0.26 3.17 -16.97
C LEU A 70 0.56 4.07 -17.91
N GLY A 71 0.86 3.61 -19.13
CA GLY A 71 1.79 4.31 -20.02
C GLY A 71 3.22 4.38 -19.46
N ALA A 72 3.58 3.44 -18.59
CA ALA A 72 4.88 3.31 -17.95
C ALA A 72 5.85 2.50 -18.82
N THR A 73 5.99 2.92 -20.08
CA THR A 73 6.83 2.26 -21.09
C THR A 73 8.11 3.04 -21.36
N GLY A 74 9.16 2.39 -21.84
CA GLY A 74 10.46 3.03 -22.13
C GLY A 74 10.42 4.18 -23.15
N HIS A 75 9.37 4.28 -23.96
CA HIS A 75 9.18 5.38 -24.92
C HIS A 75 8.67 6.68 -24.30
N HIS A 76 8.22 6.65 -23.03
CA HIS A 76 7.77 7.82 -22.29
C HIS A 76 8.75 8.12 -21.16
N PRO A 77 9.12 9.41 -20.96
CA PRO A 77 9.93 9.77 -19.81
C PRO A 77 9.19 9.42 -18.53
N GLN A 78 9.91 8.94 -17.50
CA GLN A 78 9.32 8.47 -16.25
C GLN A 78 8.47 9.54 -15.55
N SER A 79 8.79 10.83 -15.74
CA SER A 79 8.01 11.97 -15.25
C SER A 79 6.59 12.05 -15.83
N ARG A 80 6.33 11.40 -16.96
CA ARG A 80 5.02 11.35 -17.63
C ARG A 80 4.26 10.06 -17.35
N TRP A 81 4.85 9.06 -16.70
CA TRP A 81 4.15 7.81 -16.41
C TRP A 81 2.89 8.06 -15.56
N GLY A 82 1.87 7.23 -15.75
CA GLY A 82 0.58 7.40 -15.07
C GLY A 82 -0.33 8.45 -15.68
N PHE A 83 -0.01 8.97 -16.86
CA PHE A 83 -0.89 9.88 -17.62
C PHE A 83 -2.21 9.23 -18.08
N ARG A 84 -2.32 7.90 -17.95
CA ARG A 84 -3.52 7.11 -18.20
C ARG A 84 -3.70 6.09 -17.07
N ASN A 85 -4.95 5.81 -16.73
CA ASN A 85 -5.31 4.76 -15.77
C ASN A 85 -6.72 4.19 -16.05
N GLU A 86 -7.19 4.33 -17.28
CA GLU A 86 -8.44 3.77 -17.76
C GLU A 86 -8.10 2.87 -18.95
N TYR A 87 -8.16 1.56 -18.71
CA TYR A 87 -7.76 0.56 -19.70
C TYR A 87 -8.94 -0.30 -20.10
N LEU A 88 -9.38 -0.17 -21.35
CA LEU A 88 -10.38 -1.06 -21.93
C LEU A 88 -9.70 -2.36 -22.35
N ALA A 89 -10.02 -3.46 -21.65
CA ALA A 89 -9.36 -4.73 -21.91
C ALA A 89 -9.69 -5.27 -23.30
N ASN A 90 -8.67 -5.81 -23.97
CA ASN A 90 -8.85 -6.73 -25.09
C ASN A 90 -8.87 -8.18 -24.56
N ARG A 91 -9.29 -9.14 -25.40
CA ARG A 91 -9.38 -10.56 -25.00
C ARG A 91 -8.04 -11.20 -24.60
N ARG A 92 -6.91 -10.71 -25.12
CA ARG A 92 -5.59 -11.29 -24.85
C ARG A 92 -5.12 -10.96 -23.43
N ASP A 93 -5.46 -9.77 -22.95
CA ASP A 93 -4.96 -9.26 -21.66
C ASP A 93 -5.84 -9.68 -20.48
N LEU A 94 -7.03 -10.27 -20.72
CA LEU A 94 -7.99 -10.59 -19.66
C LEU A 94 -7.42 -11.47 -18.56
N LEU A 95 -6.67 -12.52 -18.91
CA LEU A 95 -6.08 -13.42 -17.90
C LEU A 95 -5.03 -12.71 -17.03
N ALA A 96 -4.24 -11.82 -17.62
CA ALA A 96 -3.27 -11.01 -16.88
C ALA A 96 -3.98 -10.01 -15.96
N LEU A 97 -5.02 -9.35 -16.46
CA LEU A 97 -5.85 -8.42 -15.68
C LEU A 97 -6.56 -9.12 -14.52
N GLU A 98 -7.06 -10.34 -14.71
CA GLU A 98 -7.68 -11.15 -13.66
C GLU A 98 -6.66 -11.49 -12.55
N ARG A 99 -5.43 -11.87 -12.90
CA ARG A 99 -4.36 -12.08 -11.91
C ARG A 99 -3.98 -10.81 -11.17
N LEU A 100 -3.86 -9.69 -11.89
CA LEU A 100 -3.59 -8.38 -11.29
C LEU A 100 -4.72 -7.92 -10.35
N VAL A 101 -5.97 -8.23 -10.69
CA VAL A 101 -7.14 -7.99 -9.83
C VAL A 101 -7.10 -8.88 -8.59
N ALA A 102 -6.81 -10.17 -8.73
CA ALA A 102 -6.66 -11.10 -7.62
C ALA A 102 -5.52 -10.68 -6.66
N GLY A 103 -4.42 -10.13 -7.19
CA GLY A 103 -3.31 -9.55 -6.41
C GLY A 103 -3.62 -8.16 -5.81
N GLY A 104 -4.75 -7.55 -6.16
CA GLY A 104 -5.14 -6.21 -5.69
C GLY A 104 -4.34 -5.06 -6.32
N PHE A 105 -3.63 -5.31 -7.41
CA PHE A 105 -2.88 -4.29 -8.16
C PHE A 105 -3.76 -3.55 -9.16
N VAL A 106 -4.86 -4.16 -9.59
CA VAL A 106 -5.84 -3.58 -10.51
C VAL A 106 -7.24 -3.75 -9.94
N ARG A 107 -8.16 -2.86 -10.32
CA ARG A 107 -9.59 -2.93 -10.04
C ARG A 107 -10.37 -3.00 -11.35
N ALA A 108 -11.34 -3.91 -11.40
CA ALA A 108 -12.35 -3.94 -12.45
C ALA A 108 -13.25 -2.70 -12.37
N GLY A 109 -13.39 -2.00 -13.49
CA GLY A 109 -14.26 -0.86 -13.68
C GLY A 109 -15.58 -1.23 -14.36
N THR A 110 -16.15 -0.25 -15.05
CA THR A 110 -17.41 -0.37 -15.78
C THR A 110 -17.31 -1.30 -16.99
N MET A 111 -18.42 -1.93 -17.34
CA MET A 111 -18.56 -2.63 -18.61
C MET A 111 -18.90 -1.62 -19.70
N LEU A 112 -18.25 -1.75 -20.86
CA LEU A 112 -18.60 -1.05 -22.08
C LEU A 112 -18.79 -2.10 -23.19
N LEU A 113 -20.03 -2.32 -23.59
CA LEU A 113 -20.43 -3.45 -24.44
C LEU A 113 -19.95 -4.78 -23.80
N ASP A 114 -19.32 -5.66 -24.58
CA ASP A 114 -18.75 -6.93 -24.12
C ASP A 114 -17.32 -6.78 -23.54
N LEU A 115 -16.83 -5.55 -23.39
CA LEU A 115 -15.51 -5.25 -22.86
C LEU A 115 -15.61 -4.61 -21.46
N ARG A 116 -14.53 -4.67 -20.70
CA ARG A 116 -14.46 -4.16 -19.33
C ARG A 116 -13.30 -3.20 -19.17
N TYR A 117 -13.55 -2.08 -18.51
CA TYR A 117 -12.51 -1.17 -18.07
C TYR A 117 -11.78 -1.71 -16.84
N PHE A 118 -10.49 -1.40 -16.75
CA PHE A 118 -9.64 -1.73 -15.63
C PHE A 118 -8.80 -0.53 -15.24
N HIS A 119 -8.51 -0.43 -13.95
CA HIS A 119 -7.80 0.69 -13.35
C HIS A 119 -6.76 0.17 -12.37
N ALA A 120 -5.51 0.62 -12.46
CA ALA A 120 -4.50 0.31 -11.48
C ALA A 120 -4.86 0.93 -10.13
N THR A 121 -4.64 0.17 -9.05
CA THR A 121 -4.73 0.66 -7.68
C THR A 121 -3.45 1.42 -7.32
N ARG A 122 -3.42 2.05 -6.15
CA ARG A 122 -2.19 2.66 -5.62
C ARG A 122 -1.04 1.65 -5.54
N ASP A 123 -1.33 0.40 -5.17
CA ASP A 123 -0.33 -0.67 -5.13
C ASP A 123 0.12 -1.08 -6.53
N GLY A 124 -0.78 -1.09 -7.53
CA GLY A 124 -0.44 -1.29 -8.94
C GLY A 124 0.47 -0.19 -9.49
N CYS A 125 0.16 1.09 -9.21
CA CYS A 125 1.04 2.20 -9.58
C CYS A 125 2.44 2.04 -8.96
N LYS A 126 2.50 1.65 -7.69
CA LYS A 126 3.77 1.38 -7.00
C LYS A 126 4.52 0.20 -7.63
N LEU A 127 3.82 -0.87 -7.97
CA LEU A 127 4.40 -2.05 -8.63
C LEU A 127 5.01 -1.70 -9.98
N ALA A 128 4.33 -0.86 -10.76
CA ALA A 128 4.82 -0.32 -12.04
C ALA A 128 5.93 0.75 -11.90
N GLY A 129 6.40 1.05 -10.68
CA GLY A 129 7.50 1.98 -10.46
C GLY A 129 7.13 3.46 -10.60
N LEU A 130 5.85 3.82 -10.50
CA LEU A 130 5.45 5.23 -10.51
C LEU A 130 5.90 5.92 -9.22
N SER A 131 6.30 7.20 -9.36
CA SER A 131 6.51 8.08 -8.22
C SER A 131 5.18 8.36 -7.50
N ALA A 132 5.23 8.82 -6.24
CA ALA A 132 4.02 9.16 -5.49
C ALA A 132 3.16 10.24 -6.18
N VAL A 133 3.80 11.18 -6.87
CA VAL A 133 3.13 12.25 -7.63
C VAL A 133 2.45 11.67 -8.87
N ALA A 134 3.17 10.88 -9.66
CA ALA A 134 2.62 10.20 -10.84
C ALA A 134 1.46 9.25 -10.47
N ALA A 135 1.61 8.47 -9.40
CA ALA A 135 0.57 7.59 -8.90
C ALA A 135 -0.68 8.37 -8.45
N ARG A 136 -0.53 9.57 -7.87
CA ARG A 136 -1.67 10.41 -7.51
C ARG A 136 -2.41 10.90 -8.75
N HIS A 137 -1.70 11.43 -9.74
CA HIS A 137 -2.31 11.87 -11.01
C HIS A 137 -3.03 10.73 -11.72
N ALA A 138 -2.42 9.55 -11.81
CA ALA A 138 -3.04 8.36 -12.38
C ALA A 138 -4.37 7.97 -11.69
N LEU A 139 -4.46 8.18 -10.37
CA LEU A 139 -5.65 7.84 -9.60
C LEU A 139 -6.73 8.94 -9.64
N GLU A 140 -6.34 10.21 -9.84
CA GLU A 140 -7.27 11.35 -9.96
C GLU A 140 -8.09 11.28 -11.27
N LEU A 141 -7.49 10.78 -12.36
CA LEU A 141 -8.15 10.56 -13.65
C LEU A 141 -9.38 9.64 -13.57
N LEU A 142 -9.55 8.89 -12.47
CA LEU A 142 -10.71 8.02 -12.25
C LEU A 142 -11.98 8.77 -11.79
N HIS A 143 -11.88 10.04 -11.41
CA HIS A 143 -12.99 10.83 -10.88
C HIS A 143 -13.54 11.86 -11.86
N GLU A 144 -13.01 11.95 -13.08
CA GLU A 144 -13.40 12.98 -14.07
C GLU A 144 -14.52 12.53 -15.03
N HIS A 145 -15.12 11.35 -14.82
CA HIS A 145 -16.21 10.82 -15.65
C HIS A 145 -17.37 10.24 -14.83
#